data_AF-A0A7G9Y9H2-F1
#
_entry.id   AF-A0A7G9Y9H2-F1
#
_cell.length_a   1.000
_cell.length_b   1.000
_cell.length_c   1.000
_cell.angle_alpha   90.00
_cell.angle_beta   90.00
_cell.angle_gamma   90.00
#
_symmetry.space_group_name_H-M   'P 1'
#
loop_
_entity.id
_entity.type
_entity.pdbx_description
1 polymer ?
#
loop_
_entity_poly.entity_id
_entity_poly.type
_entity_poly.pdbx_seq_one_letter_code
_entity_poly.pdbx_strand_id
1 'polypeptide(L)' 'MSEKGQIAIPVDLRKDLEIASGEKLMVLRRRDDAGISLIKLSAVNDLMHQIQEDETLFSKIKDTEVEHVG' A
#
# COMPACT_ATOMS: atom_id res chain seq x y z
N MET A 1 23.66 -4.88 -1.68
CA MET A 1 22.54 -4.05 -2.15
C MET A 1 23.06 -3.12 -3.23
N SER A 2 22.26 -2.83 -4.25
CA SER A 2 22.55 -1.74 -5.20
C SER A 2 22.65 -0.41 -4.43
N GLU A 3 23.57 0.48 -4.80
CA GLU A 3 23.74 1.80 -4.17
C GLU A 3 22.45 2.65 -4.17
N LYS A 4 21.47 2.29 -5.00
CA LYS A 4 20.19 2.99 -5.16
C LYS A 4 19.02 2.32 -4.41
N GLY A 5 19.27 1.28 -3.60
CA GLY A 5 18.21 0.61 -2.82
C GLY A 5 17.20 -0.18 -3.66
N GLN A 6 17.55 -0.55 -4.89
CA GLN A 6 16.67 -1.33 -5.77
C GLN A 6 16.60 -2.79 -5.32
N ILE A 7 15.39 -3.35 -5.33
CA ILE A 7 15.11 -4.76 -5.05
C ILE A 7 14.47 -5.37 -6.30
N ALA A 8 15.00 -6.50 -6.76
CA ALA A 8 14.42 -7.25 -7.86
C ALA A 8 13.31 -8.16 -7.35
N ILE A 9 12.13 -8.10 -7.97
CA ILE A 9 11.04 -9.05 -7.71
C ILE A 9 11.23 -10.26 -8.63
N PRO A 10 11.34 -11.50 -8.08
CA PRO A 10 11.51 -12.71 -8.88
C PRO A 10 10.44 -12.84 -9.98
N VAL A 11 10.83 -13.39 -11.13
CA VAL A 11 9.94 -13.47 -12.30
C VAL A 11 8.67 -14.27 -12.02
N ASP A 12 8.77 -15.37 -11.28
CA ASP A 12 7.62 -16.22 -10.96
C ASP A 12 6.66 -15.47 -10.03
N LEU A 13 7.19 -14.79 -9.01
CA LEU A 13 6.36 -13.96 -8.12
C LEU A 13 5.68 -12.81 -8.85
N ARG A 14 6.33 -12.20 -9.85
CA ARG A 14 5.67 -11.20 -10.71
C ARG A 14 4.54 -11.80 -11.54
N LYS A 15 4.68 -13.04 -12.02
CA LYS A 15 3.60 -13.71 -12.76
C LYS A 15 2.44 -14.06 -11.84
N ASP A 16 2.73 -14.65 -10.69
CA ASP A 16 1.74 -15.08 -9.71
C ASP A 16 0.92 -13.90 -9.16
N LEU A 17 1.58 -12.77 -8.93
CA LEU A 17 0.95 -11.54 -8.47
C LEU A 17 0.48 -10.65 -9.62
N GLU A 18 0.65 -11.07 -10.87
CA GLU A 18 0.32 -10.30 -12.09
C GLU A 18 0.91 -8.88 -12.11
N ILE A 19 2.18 -8.73 -11.71
CA ILE A 19 2.90 -7.45 -11.69
C ILE A 19 3.56 -7.22 -13.05
N ALA A 20 3.04 -6.28 -13.82
CA ALA A 20 3.54 -5.90 -15.13
C ALA A 20 4.78 -4.98 -15.04
N SER A 21 5.53 -4.90 -16.14
CA SER A 21 6.63 -3.93 -16.25
C SER A 21 6.10 -2.50 -16.21
N GLY A 22 6.72 -1.64 -15.41
CA GLY A 22 6.29 -0.25 -15.23
C GLY A 22 5.09 -0.08 -14.27
N GLU A 23 4.56 -1.15 -13.71
CA GLU A 23 3.48 -1.08 -12.72
C GLU A 23 3.98 -0.43 -11.43
N LYS A 24 3.15 0.46 -10.86
CA LYS A 24 3.47 1.20 -9.64
C LYS A 24 3.00 0.41 -8.42
N LEU A 25 3.91 0.25 -7.46
CA LEU A 25 3.63 -0.37 -6.17
C LEU A 25 3.79 0.68 -5.07
N MET A 26 2.90 0.63 -4.09
CA MET A 26 3.00 1.37 -2.84
C MET A 26 3.87 0.58 -1.85
N VAL A 27 4.82 1.27 -1.22
CA VAL A 27 5.72 0.69 -0.22
C VAL A 27 5.31 1.17 1.16
N LEU A 28 5.13 0.24 2.10
CA LEU A 28 4.78 0.53 3.49
C LEU A 28 5.75 -0.16 4.44
N ARG A 29 6.14 0.51 5.54
CA ARG A 29 6.79 -0.16 6.68
C ARG A 29 5.74 -1.02 7.41
N ARG A 30 6.09 -2.25 7.73
CA ARG A 30 5.25 -3.12 8.54
C ARG A 30 5.30 -2.72 10.02
N ARG A 31 4.17 -2.83 10.73
CA ARG A 31 4.08 -2.49 12.16
C ARG A 31 4.88 -3.42 13.07
N ASP A 32 5.15 -4.65 12.62
CA ASP A 32 5.95 -5.65 13.33
C ASP A 32 7.46 -5.44 13.14
N ASP A 33 7.87 -4.37 12.45
CA ASP A 33 9.25 -4.05 12.09
C ASP A 33 9.98 -5.15 11.30
N ALA A 34 9.25 -6.17 10.80
CA ALA A 34 9.81 -7.28 10.05
C ALA A 34 10.16 -6.91 8.60
N GLY A 35 9.94 -5.65 8.19
CA GLY A 35 10.36 -5.12 6.90
C GLY A 35 9.30 -4.25 6.24
N ILE A 36 9.14 -4.42 4.92
CA ILE A 36 8.24 -3.65 4.09
C ILE A 36 7.17 -4.52 3.44
N SER A 37 6.02 -3.92 3.18
CA SER A 37 4.96 -4.48 2.33
C SER A 37 4.95 -3.74 1.00
N LEU A 38 4.70 -4.48 -0.09
CA LEU A 38 4.48 -3.96 -1.43
C LEU A 38 3.02 -4.22 -1.82
N ILE A 39 2.30 -3.18 -2.22
CA ILE A 39 0.87 -3.27 -2.57
C ILE A 39 0.68 -2.67 -3.97
N LYS A 40 -0.07 -3.34 -4.83
CA LYS A 40 -0.46 -2.78 -6.14
C LYS A 40 -1.23 -1.48 -5.95
N LEU A 41 -0.84 -0.43 -6.68
CA LEU A 41 -1.52 0.87 -6.56
C LEU A 41 -2.98 0.80 -7.03
N SER A 42 -3.30 -0.08 -7.98
CA SER A 42 -4.68 -0.36 -8.39
C SER A 42 -5.55 -0.87 -7.24
N ALA A 43 -5.04 -1.86 -6.48
CA ALA A 43 -5.75 -2.39 -5.32
C ALA A 43 -5.98 -1.31 -4.23
N VAL A 44 -5.06 -0.35 -4.09
CA VAL A 44 -5.25 0.81 -3.19
C VAL A 44 -6.36 1.71 -3.70
N ASN A 45 -6.40 2.00 -5.01
CA ASN A 45 -7.45 2.82 -5.60
C ASN A 45 -8.83 2.16 -5.45
N ASP A 46 -8.92 0.86 -5.69
CA ASP A 46 -10.17 0.11 -5.54
C ASP A 46 -10.67 0.14 -4.09
N LEU A 47 -9.75 -0.04 -3.13
CA LEU A 47 -10.06 0.10 -1.71
C LEU A 47 -10.56 1.51 -1.36
N MET A 48 -9.89 2.55 -1.87
CA MET A 48 -10.31 3.94 -1.62
C MET A 48 -11.67 4.24 -2.23
N HIS A 49 -11.98 3.67 -3.40
CA HIS A 49 -13.29 3.77 -4.01
C HIS A 49 -14.37 3.09 -3.15
N GLN A 50 -14.11 1.89 -2.65
CA GLN A 50 -15.03 1.19 -1.76
C GLN A 50 -15.27 1.95 -0.46
N ILE A 51 -14.22 2.57 0.10
CA ILE A 51 -14.36 3.44 1.26
C ILE A 51 -15.24 4.64 0.88
N GLN A 52 -14.99 5.29 -0.28
CA GLN A 52 -15.80 6.38 -0.87
C GLN A 52 -17.30 6.11 -0.90
N GLU A 53 -17.69 4.89 -1.29
CA GLU A 53 -19.09 4.49 -1.39
C GLU A 53 -19.74 4.12 -0.04
N ASP A 54 -18.94 3.89 1.01
CA ASP A 54 -19.42 3.56 2.35
C ASP A 54 -19.37 4.79 3.29
N GLU A 55 -20.49 5.52 3.36
CA GLU A 55 -20.67 6.68 4.24
C GLU A 55 -20.40 6.37 5.73
N THR A 56 -20.52 5.10 6.15
CA THR A 56 -20.31 4.68 7.54
C THR A 56 -18.85 4.42 7.88
N LEU A 57 -18.00 4.15 6.88
CA LEU A 57 -16.55 3.97 7.08
C LEU A 57 -15.82 5.31 7.22
N PHE A 58 -16.18 6.34 6.44
CA PHE A 58 -15.54 7.67 6.62
C PHE A 58 -15.87 8.35 7.92
N SER A 59 -17.11 8.21 8.40
CA SER A 59 -17.52 8.85 9.64
C SER A 59 -16.64 8.38 10.81
N LYS A 60 -16.30 7.09 10.85
CA LYS A 60 -15.37 6.53 11.86
C LYS A 60 -13.92 7.00 11.70
N ILE A 61 -13.47 7.24 10.47
CA ILE A 61 -12.10 7.75 10.22
C ILE A 61 -12.00 9.23 10.63
N LYS A 62 -13.03 10.04 10.38
CA LYS A 62 -13.07 11.45 10.79
C LYS A 62 -13.02 11.64 12.31
N ASP A 63 -13.62 10.72 13.07
CA ASP A 63 -13.60 10.79 14.54
C ASP A 63 -12.23 10.44 15.15
N THR A 64 -11.25 9.99 14.34
CA THR A 64 -9.92 9.55 14.82
C THR A 64 -8.84 10.62 14.68
N GLU A 65 -9.06 11.72 13.94
CA GLU A 65 -8.10 12.83 13.83
C GLU A 65 -8.56 14.07 14.62
N VAL A 66 -8.23 14.16 15.92
CA VAL A 66 -7.58 15.35 16.53
C VAL A 66 -6.87 14.94 17.84
N GLU A 67 -5.67 14.36 17.75
CA GLU A 67 -4.62 14.65 18.75
C GLU A 67 -3.36 15.05 17.99
N HIS A 68 -3.26 16.35 17.72
CA HIS A 68 -1.99 16.97 17.37
C HIS A 68 -1.10 16.93 18.62
N VAL A 69 -0.09 16.08 18.62
CA VAL A 69 1.02 16.21 19.57
C VAL A 69 1.98 17.24 18.96
N GLY A 70 2.02 18.42 19.58
CA GLY A 70 2.92 19.52 19.22
C GLY A 70 4.38 19.26 19.56
#